data_AF-A0A7C2BNZ9-F1
#
_entry.id   AF-A0A7C2BNZ9-F1
#
_cell.length_a   1.000
_cell.length_b   1.000
_cell.length_c   1.000
_cell.angle_alpha   90.00
_cell.angle_beta   90.00
_cell.angle_gamma   90.00
#
_symmetry.space_group_name_H-M   'P 1'
#
loop_
_entity.id
_entity.type
_entity.pdbx_description
1 polymer ?
#
loop_
_entity_poly.entity_id
_entity_poly.type
_entity_poly.pdbx_seq_one_letter_code
_entity_poly.pdbx_strand_id
1 'polypeptide(L)'
;MQVRLLAALEADGAPKVFLRLRRAAVNGLPLGPALLQDLERRVNPLVDLRGWPVAFPIRATQVTDRHVVVSSQEDLSKPCVFCLPAP
;
A
#
# COMPACT_ATOMS: atom_id res chain seq x y z
N MET A 1 1.97 0.05 29.59
CA MET A 1 2.85 0.82 28.68
C MET A 1 1.98 1.39 27.58
N GLN A 2 1.95 2.71 27.42
CA GLN A 2 1.11 3.38 26.42
C GLN A 2 1.99 3.81 25.24
N VAL A 3 1.60 3.41 24.03
CA VAL A 3 2.27 3.82 22.80
C VAL A 3 1.31 4.68 22.00
N ARG A 4 1.79 5.84 21.54
CA ARG A 4 1.08 6.70 20.59
C ARG A 4 1.90 6.79 19.32
N LEU A 5 1.27 6.51 18.19
CA LEU A 5 1.90 6.51 16.88
C LEU A 5 1.06 7.39 15.93
N LEU A 6 1.72 8.26 15.18
CA LEU A 6 1.19 8.93 14.01
C LEU A 6 2.03 8.52 12.82
N ALA A 7 1.42 7.83 11.86
CA ALA A 7 2.09 7.29 10.69
C ALA A 7 1.23 7.46 9.44
N ALA A 8 1.87 7.39 8.28
CA ALA A 8 1.23 7.33 6.97
C ALA A 8 1.69 6.07 6.22
N LEU A 9 0.82 5.54 5.37
CA LEU A 9 1.18 4.54 4.38
C LEU A 9 1.56 5.25 3.08
N GLU A 10 2.72 4.92 2.54
CA GLU A 10 3.25 5.52 1.33
C GLU A 10 3.57 4.42 0.31
N ALA A 11 3.21 4.67 -0.95
CA ALA A 11 3.60 3.86 -2.10
C ALA A 11 4.41 4.76 -3.04
N ASP A 12 5.57 4.30 -3.48
CA ASP A 12 6.55 5.08 -4.25
C ASP A 12 6.51 4.75 -5.76
N GLY A 13 5.37 4.24 -6.24
CA GLY A 13 5.23 3.75 -7.62
C GLY A 13 5.95 2.41 -7.87
N ALA A 14 6.63 1.85 -6.88
CA ALA A 14 7.09 0.47 -6.90
C ALA A 14 5.98 -0.46 -6.35
N PRO A 15 6.09 -1.79 -6.57
CA PRO A 15 5.20 -2.78 -5.96
C PRO A 15 5.51 -2.95 -4.45
N LYS A 16 5.67 -1.86 -3.71
CA LYS A 16 6.05 -1.84 -2.29
C LYS A 16 5.24 -0.79 -1.55
N VAL A 17 4.84 -1.13 -0.32
CA VAL A 17 4.15 -0.22 0.59
C VAL A 17 5.03 -0.01 1.81
N PHE A 18 5.17 1.25 2.21
CA PHE A 18 6.02 1.69 3.30
C PHE A 18 5.20 2.36 4.40
N LEU A 19 5.63 2.18 5.64
CA LEU A 19 5.18 2.95 6.79
C LEU A 19 6.11 4.15 7.00
N ARG A 20 5.55 5.35 6.96
CA ARG A 20 6.25 6.58 7.31
C ARG A 20 5.81 7.05 8.69
N LEU A 21 6.70 7.02 9.66
CA LEU A 21 6.47 7.48 11.02
C LEU A 21 6.63 9.00 11.09
N ARG A 22 5.54 9.69 11.43
CA ARG A 22 5.53 11.16 11.59
C ARG A 22 5.84 11.55 13.03
N ARG A 23 5.25 10.85 14.00
CA ARG A 23 5.49 11.02 15.44
C ARG A 23 5.27 9.69 16.17
N ALA A 24 6.06 9.44 17.21
CA ALA A 24 5.78 8.36 18.15
C ALA A 24 6.08 8.83 19.57
N ALA A 25 5.36 8.30 20.55
CA ALA A 25 5.62 8.53 21.96
C ALA A 25 5.38 7.25 22.78
N VAL A 26 6.22 7.03 23.78
CA VAL A 26 6.08 5.93 24.74
C VAL A 26 5.91 6.52 26.13
N ASN A 27 4.80 6.18 26.79
CA ASN A 27 4.42 6.74 28.09
C ASN A 27 4.49 8.29 28.13
N GLY A 28 4.10 8.93 27.02
CA GLY A 28 4.11 10.39 26.89
C GLY A 28 5.45 11.00 26.43
N LEU A 29 6.54 10.25 26.42
CA LEU A 29 7.85 10.73 25.95
C LEU A 29 7.98 10.57 24.43
N PRO A 30 8.21 11.65 23.67
CA PRO A 30 8.36 11.56 22.22
C PRO A 30 9.66 10.84 21.83
N LEU A 31 9.58 9.97 20.83
CA LEU A 31 10.76 9.34 20.23
C LEU A 31 11.47 10.32 19.30
N GLY A 32 12.79 10.38 19.41
CA GLY A 32 13.63 11.20 18.54
C GLY A 32 13.68 10.69 17.10
N PRO A 33 14.09 11.53 16.14
CA PRO A 33 14.08 11.20 14.71
C PRO A 33 14.95 9.98 14.34
N ALA A 34 16.09 9.79 15.00
CA ALA A 34 16.95 8.63 14.77
C ALA A 34 16.25 7.31 15.16
N LEU A 35 15.52 7.29 16.28
CA LEU A 35 14.75 6.13 16.71
C LEU A 35 13.56 5.86 15.78
N LEU A 36 12.87 6.92 15.31
CA LEU A 36 11.80 6.77 14.33
C LEU A 36 12.33 6.16 13.03
N GLN A 37 13.47 6.63 12.54
CA GLN A 37 14.10 6.11 11.33
C GLN A 37 14.58 4.66 11.50
N ASP A 38 15.10 4.30 12.67
CA ASP A 38 15.46 2.92 12.99
C ASP A 38 14.24 2.00 13.02
N LEU A 39 13.13 2.47 13.61
CA LEU A 39 11.87 1.72 13.62
C LEU A 39 11.34 1.54 12.21
N GLU A 40 11.30 2.60 11.40
CA GLU A 40 10.90 2.52 9.98
C GLU A 40 11.75 1.50 9.22
N ARG A 41 13.07 1.51 9.38
CA ARG A 41 13.97 0.57 8.69
C ARG A 41 13.75 -0.89 9.08
N ARG A 42 13.28 -1.16 10.31
CA ARG A 42 13.03 -2.53 10.80
C ARG A 42 11.73 -3.11 10.29
N VAL A 43 10.72 -2.28 10.04
CA VAL A 43 9.39 -2.73 9.61
C VAL A 43 9.17 -2.59 8.11
N ASN A 44 9.95 -1.75 7.42
CA ASN A 44 9.79 -1.52 5.99
C ASN A 44 10.63 -2.46 5.12
N PRO A 45 10.13 -2.79 3.91
CA PRO A 45 8.78 -2.50 3.42
C PRO A 45 7.72 -3.31 4.20
N LEU A 46 6.58 -2.69 4.50
CA LEU A 46 5.48 -3.39 5.18
C LEU A 46 4.94 -4.51 4.30
N VAL A 47 4.84 -4.23 3.00
CA VAL A 47 4.48 -5.26 2.03
C VAL A 47 5.26 -5.08 0.75
N ASP A 48 5.72 -6.21 0.20
CA ASP A 48 6.21 -6.33 -1.17
C ASP A 48 5.17 -7.07 -1.99
N LEU A 49 4.51 -6.36 -2.92
CA LEU A 49 3.46 -6.90 -3.79
C LEU A 49 3.97 -8.04 -4.68
N ARG A 50 5.30 -8.15 -4.92
CA ARG A 50 5.88 -9.27 -5.68
C ARG A 50 5.79 -10.60 -4.93
N GLY A 51 5.83 -10.55 -3.60
CA GLY A 51 5.69 -11.70 -2.71
C GLY A 51 4.31 -11.82 -2.08
N TRP A 52 3.37 -10.95 -2.44
CA TRP A 52 2.04 -10.93 -1.83
C TRP A 52 1.27 -12.19 -2.25
N PRO A 53 0.70 -12.96 -1.31
CA PRO A 53 0.02 -14.22 -1.60
C PRO A 53 -1.32 -14.07 -2.36
N VAL A 54 -1.67 -12.85 -2.78
CA VAL A 54 -2.91 -12.55 -3.49
C VAL A 54 -2.58 -12.51 -4.97
N ALA A 55 -2.98 -13.57 -5.68
CA ALA A 55 -2.99 -13.56 -7.12
C ALA A 55 -4.21 -12.77 -7.60
N PHE A 56 -4.00 -11.75 -8.46
CA PHE A 56 -5.08 -11.09 -9.17
C PHE A 56 -5.28 -11.84 -10.50
N PRO A 57 -6.30 -12.71 -10.61
CA PRO A 57 -6.53 -13.42 -11.86
C PRO A 57 -6.83 -12.40 -12.97
N ILE A 58 -6.16 -12.54 -14.11
CA ILE A 58 -6.51 -11.78 -15.30
C ILE A 58 -7.81 -12.39 -15.84
N ARG A 59 -8.88 -11.61 -15.83
CA ARG A 59 -10.21 -12.06 -16.24
C ARG A 59 -10.62 -11.52 -17.60
N ALA A 60 -10.07 -10.37 -18.00
CA ALA A 60 -10.31 -9.77 -19.30
C ALA A 60 -9.02 -9.20 -19.89
N THR A 61 -8.89 -9.36 -21.20
CA THR A 61 -7.85 -8.74 -22.02
C THR A 61 -8.51 -8.07 -23.22
N GLN A 62 -8.22 -6.79 -23.43
CA GLN A 62 -8.71 -6.04 -24.59
C GLN A 62 -7.53 -5.43 -25.33
N VAL A 63 -7.44 -5.76 -26.62
CA VAL A 63 -6.49 -5.14 -27.54
C VAL A 63 -7.17 -3.97 -28.21
N THR A 64 -6.57 -2.79 -28.10
CA THR A 64 -6.96 -1.58 -28.83
C THR A 64 -5.91 -1.26 -29.89
N ASP A 65 -6.18 -0.27 -30.74
CA ASP A 65 -5.25 0.25 -31.74
C ASP A 65 -3.95 0.83 -31.13
N ARG A 66 -3.97 1.19 -29.84
CA ARG A 66 -2.84 1.84 -29.15
C ARG A 66 -2.26 1.04 -27.98
N HIS A 67 -3.06 0.23 -27.32
CA HIS A 67 -2.69 -0.42 -26.06
C HIS A 67 -3.30 -1.81 -25.92
N VAL A 68 -2.61 -2.65 -25.15
CA VAL A 68 -3.19 -3.88 -24.59
C VAL A 68 -3.60 -3.58 -23.15
N VAL A 69 -4.89 -3.72 -22.87
CA VAL A 69 -5.47 -3.55 -21.54
C VAL A 69 -5.67 -4.93 -20.93
N VAL A 70 -5.07 -5.18 -19.77
CA VAL A 70 -5.28 -6.40 -18.96
C VAL A 70 -5.97 -6.01 -17.65
N SER A 71 -6.98 -6.78 -17.25
CA SER A 71 -7.79 -6.46 -16.07
C SER A 71 -8.17 -7.69 -15.26
N SER A 72 -8.27 -7.48 -13.95
CA SER A 72 -8.85 -8.44 -13.00
C SER A 72 -10.37 -8.36 -12.91
N GLN A 73 -10.99 -7.37 -13.56
CA GLN A 73 -12.44 -7.26 -13.75
C GLN A 73 -12.89 -8.07 -14.96
N GLU A 74 -14.05 -8.72 -14.87
CA GLU A 74 -14.59 -9.57 -15.96
C GLU A 74 -15.09 -8.76 -17.16
N ASP A 75 -15.66 -7.58 -16.93
CA ASP A 75 -16.28 -6.75 -17.96
C ASP A 75 -15.72 -5.32 -17.88
N LEU A 76 -14.89 -4.96 -18.88
CA LEU A 76 -14.24 -3.66 -18.99
C LEU A 76 -15.22 -2.51 -19.32
N SER A 77 -16.44 -2.82 -19.77
CA SER A 77 -17.46 -1.80 -20.04
C SER A 77 -18.15 -1.31 -18.77
N LYS A 78 -18.00 -2.02 -17.66
CA LYS A 78 -18.62 -1.71 -16.37
C LYS A 78 -17.65 -0.97 -15.46
N PRO A 79 -18.15 -0.06 -14.58
CA PRO A 79 -17.31 0.63 -13.61
C PRO A 79 -16.61 -0.37 -12.67
N CYS A 80 -15.38 -0.06 -12.29
CA CYS A 80 -14.57 -0.90 -11.40
C CYS A 80 -15.26 -1.06 -10.04
N VAL A 81 -15.73 -2.28 -9.74
CA VAL A 81 -16.48 -2.60 -8.51
C VAL A 81 -15.64 -2.35 -7.25
N PHE A 82 -14.33 -2.57 -7.31
CA PHE A 82 -13.40 -2.33 -6.18
C PHE A 82 -12.98 -0.87 -6.03
N CYS A 83 -13.15 -0.06 -7.06
CA CYS A 83 -12.69 1.32 -7.09
C CYS A 83 -13.77 2.30 -6.61
N LEU A 84 -15.00 1.83 -6.47
CA LEU A 84 -16.11 2.63 -5.95
C LEU A 84 -15.97 2.73 -4.42
N PRO A 85 -16.17 3.92 -3.83
CA PRO A 85 -16.18 4.07 -2.38
C PRO A 85 -17.26 3.16 -1.79
N ALA A 86 -16.94 2.53 -0.65
CA ALA A 86 -17.91 1.75 0.11
C ALA A 86 -19.12 2.64 0.47
N PRO A 87 -20.35 2.08 0.47
CA PRO A 87 -21.56 2.83 0.81
C PRO A 87 -21.53 3.41 2.23
#